data_AF-A0A356F1T3-F1
#
_entry.id   AF-A0A356F1T3-F1
#
_cell.length_a   1.000
_cell.length_b   1.000
_cell.length_c   1.000
_cell.angle_alpha   90.00
_cell.angle_beta   90.00
_cell.angle_gamma   90.00
#
_symmetry.space_group_name_H-M   'P 1'
#
loop_
_entity.id
_entity.type
_entity.pdbx_description
1 polymer ?
#
loop_
_entity_poly.entity_id
_entity_poly.type
_entity_poly.pdbx_seq_one_letter_code
_entity_poly.pdbx_strand_id
1 'polypeptide(L)'
;MLKKHWKILLIVFFIVPCIFAFKGCSCSKDKNKNNTTSSVEYTVTFYTDNPDFFNVPNQTIKDGGKVTPPVNFPARKRDSMGRVYYLVGWFSNQSLRDEYIWKFETDTVHQNMELYAKWTLLENQN
;
A
#
# COMPACT_ATOMS: atom_id res chain seq x y z
N MET A 1 -28.67 16.30 -25.42
CA MET A 1 -28.91 15.24 -24.41
C MET A 1 -28.64 15.83 -23.02
N LEU A 2 -29.34 16.86 -22.55
CA LEU A 2 -30.63 16.86 -21.87
C LEU A 2 -30.73 15.95 -20.62
N LYS A 3 -30.63 16.59 -19.44
CA LYS A 3 -31.17 16.26 -18.10
C LYS A 3 -30.47 15.09 -17.38
N LYS A 4 -30.11 15.20 -16.09
CA LYS A 4 -31.01 15.59 -15.00
C LYS A 4 -30.21 16.04 -13.76
N HIS A 5 -30.66 17.17 -13.20
CA HIS A 5 -30.21 17.79 -11.96
C HIS A 5 -30.59 16.95 -10.72
N TRP A 6 -29.78 16.99 -9.65
CA TRP A 6 -30.19 17.54 -8.34
C TRP A 6 -28.98 17.70 -7.41
N LYS A 7 -28.49 18.94 -7.28
CA LYS A 7 -27.63 19.36 -6.17
C LYS A 7 -28.54 19.46 -4.94
N ILE A 8 -28.33 18.57 -3.98
CA ILE A 8 -29.10 18.55 -2.74
C ILE A 8 -28.75 19.79 -1.91
N LEU A 9 -29.83 20.35 -1.38
CA LEU A 9 -30.02 21.59 -0.65
C LEU A 9 -28.92 21.99 0.34
N LEU A 10 -28.67 23.30 0.35
CA LEU A 10 -28.06 24.08 1.42
C LEU A 10 -28.67 23.76 2.79
N ILE A 11 -27.84 23.37 3.76
CA ILE A 11 -28.14 23.56 5.18
C ILE A 11 -26.99 24.39 5.76
N VAL A 12 -27.27 25.69 5.86
CA VAL A 12 -26.44 26.66 6.56
C VAL A 12 -26.88 26.62 8.02
N PHE A 13 -26.07 26.04 8.91
CA PHE A 13 -26.19 26.30 10.35
C PHE A 13 -25.12 27.33 10.74
N PHE A 14 -25.60 28.54 10.94
CA PHE A 14 -24.91 29.68 11.51
C PHE A 14 -24.41 29.36 12.93
N ILE A 15 -23.13 29.70 13.20
CA ILE A 15 -22.58 30.32 14.44
C ILE A 15 -22.76 29.48 15.73
N VAL A 16 -21.69 29.09 16.45
CA VAL A 16 -20.97 29.94 17.43
C VAL A 16 -19.54 29.43 17.62
N PRO A 17 -18.52 30.31 17.61
CA PRO A 17 -17.14 29.97 17.94
C PRO A 17 -16.97 29.95 19.47
N CYS A 18 -16.84 28.76 20.06
CA CYS A 18 -16.38 28.65 21.44
C CYS A 18 -14.85 28.75 21.46
N ILE A 19 -14.36 29.99 21.54
CA ILE A 19 -13.05 30.29 22.08
C ILE A 19 -13.09 29.89 23.56
N PHE A 20 -12.47 28.76 23.90
CA PHE A 20 -11.99 28.53 25.26
C PHE A 20 -10.51 28.23 25.19
N ALA A 21 -9.72 29.29 25.27
CA ALA A 21 -8.32 29.20 25.66
C ALA A 21 -8.28 28.77 27.13
N PHE A 22 -7.92 27.51 27.38
CA PHE A 22 -7.40 27.08 28.69
C PHE A 22 -5.89 26.87 28.55
N LYS A 23 -5.12 27.89 28.93
CA LYS A 23 -3.76 27.70 29.43
C LYS A 23 -3.88 27.06 30.80
N GLY A 24 -3.42 25.82 30.92
CA GLY A 24 -3.12 25.18 32.20
C GLY A 24 -1.88 24.32 32.03
N CYS A 25 -0.74 24.78 32.54
CA CYS A 25 0.35 23.87 32.89
C CYS A 25 -0.14 22.97 34.02
N SER A 26 -0.10 21.66 33.82
CA SER A 26 0.02 20.70 34.93
C SER A 26 0.52 19.37 34.36
N CYS A 27 1.73 18.97 34.76
CA CYS A 27 2.12 17.58 34.68
C CYS A 27 1.17 16.77 35.58
N SER A 28 0.44 15.80 35.00
CA SER A 28 -0.07 14.67 35.77
C SER A 28 0.48 13.37 35.20
N LYS A 29 1.15 12.63 36.07
CA LYS A 29 1.72 11.32 35.84
C LYS A 29 0.70 10.33 36.41
N ASP A 30 -0.19 9.78 35.59
CA ASP A 30 -1.11 8.73 36.02
C ASP A 30 -0.83 7.42 35.29
N LYS A 31 -0.54 6.40 36.09
CA LYS A 31 -0.34 5.01 35.68
C LYS A 31 -1.68 4.29 35.55
N ASN A 32 -1.67 3.30 34.65
CA ASN A 32 -2.57 2.14 34.59
C ASN A 32 -3.92 2.32 33.87
N LYS A 33 -3.90 2.08 32.56
CA LYS A 33 -4.96 1.35 31.87
C LYS A 33 -4.30 0.23 31.06
N ASN A 34 -4.49 -0.99 31.52
CA ASN A 34 -4.23 -2.21 30.79
C ASN A 34 -5.09 -2.26 29.51
N ASN A 35 -4.63 -1.62 28.45
CA ASN A 35 -4.86 -2.10 27.11
C ASN A 35 -3.53 -2.05 26.38
N THR A 36 -2.75 -3.12 26.52
CA THR A 36 -1.54 -3.32 25.73
C THR A 36 -2.00 -3.44 24.29
N THR A 37 -2.08 -2.32 23.57
CA THR A 37 -2.13 -2.32 22.11
C THR A 37 -0.78 -2.86 21.65
N SER A 38 -0.67 -4.19 21.66
CA SER A 38 0.44 -4.89 21.04
C SER A 38 0.46 -4.43 19.59
N SER A 39 1.56 -3.81 19.17
CA SER A 39 1.75 -3.43 17.78
C SER A 39 1.77 -4.72 16.98
N VAL A 40 0.64 -5.07 16.34
CA VAL A 40 0.57 -6.23 15.46
C VAL A 40 1.35 -5.87 14.20
N GLU A 41 2.27 -6.73 13.85
CA GLU A 41 3.11 -6.59 12.67
C GLU A 41 2.98 -7.84 11.80
N TYR A 42 3.06 -7.63 10.50
CA TYR A 42 2.92 -8.64 9.48
C TYR A 42 4.14 -8.64 8.57
N THR A 43 4.50 -9.83 8.12
CA THR A 43 5.58 -10.03 7.14
C THR A 43 5.01 -10.02 5.73
N VAL A 44 5.60 -9.19 4.88
CA VAL A 44 5.37 -9.18 3.43
C VAL A 44 6.57 -9.80 2.75
N THR A 45 6.35 -10.94 2.10
CA THR A 45 7.37 -11.67 1.33
C THR A 45 7.24 -11.34 -0.14
N PHE A 46 8.36 -11.01 -0.79
CA PHE A 46 8.38 -10.73 -2.23
C PHE A 46 8.88 -11.95 -2.99
N TYR A 47 8.05 -12.46 -3.90
CA TYR A 47 8.42 -13.54 -4.81
C TYR A 47 8.78 -12.96 -6.18
N THR A 48 10.04 -13.19 -6.53
CA THR A 48 10.61 -12.85 -7.83
C THR A 48 10.82 -14.14 -8.62
N ASP A 49 10.88 -14.04 -9.95
CA ASP A 49 11.14 -15.19 -10.82
C ASP A 49 12.59 -15.67 -10.78
N ASN A 50 13.49 -14.86 -10.21
CA ASN A 50 14.90 -15.21 -10.01
C ASN A 50 15.42 -14.56 -8.71
N PRO A 51 15.22 -15.21 -7.54
CA PRO A 51 15.59 -14.64 -6.24
C PRO A 51 17.11 -14.43 -6.08
N ASP A 52 17.94 -15.24 -6.74
CA ASP A 52 19.40 -15.10 -6.69
C ASP A 52 19.88 -13.82 -7.38
N PHE A 53 19.11 -13.32 -8.34
CA PHE A 53 19.43 -12.10 -9.08
C PHE A 53 18.71 -10.86 -8.51
N PHE A 54 17.45 -11.02 -8.10
CA PHE A 54 16.63 -9.96 -7.53
C PHE A 54 16.54 -10.14 -6.01
N ASN A 55 17.58 -9.75 -5.30
CA ASN A 55 17.65 -9.80 -3.84
C ASN A 55 16.68 -8.77 -3.19
N VAL A 56 15.37 -9.06 -3.20
CA VAL A 56 14.33 -8.21 -2.61
C VAL A 56 14.07 -8.67 -1.17
N PRO A 57 14.40 -7.85 -0.15
CA PRO A 57 14.18 -8.23 1.24
C PRO A 57 12.69 -8.20 1.59
N ASN A 58 12.30 -9.09 2.50
CA ASN A 58 10.99 -9.05 3.13
C ASN A 58 10.81 -7.76 3.94
N GLN A 59 9.57 -7.32 4.09
CA GLN A 59 9.23 -6.16 4.91
C GLN A 59 8.37 -6.57 6.10
N THR A 60 8.58 -5.90 7.23
CA THR A 60 7.74 -6.01 8.42
C THR A 60 6.92 -4.74 8.55
N ILE A 61 5.60 -4.88 8.44
CA ILE A 61 4.65 -3.76 8.34
C ILE A 61 3.65 -3.87 9.48
N LYS A 62 3.38 -2.76 10.18
CA LYS A 62 2.32 -2.69 11.20
C LYS A 62 0.95 -2.92 10.57
N ASP A 63 0.00 -3.45 11.33
CA ASP A 63 -1.39 -3.57 10.88
C ASP A 63 -1.93 -2.24 10.35
N GLY A 64 -2.56 -2.28 9.17
CA GLY A 64 -3.02 -1.10 8.42
C GLY A 64 -1.91 -0.27 7.76
N GLY A 65 -0.65 -0.69 7.87
CA GLY A 65 0.50 -0.02 7.24
C GLY A 65 0.58 -0.29 5.74
N LYS A 66 1.34 0.55 5.03
CA LYS A 66 1.61 0.43 3.59
C LYS A 66 2.96 -0.23 3.34
N VAL A 67 3.01 -1.06 2.30
CA VAL A 67 4.25 -1.67 1.81
C VAL A 67 5.05 -0.63 1.04
N THR A 68 6.37 -0.58 1.22
CA THR A 68 7.25 0.26 0.39
C THR A 68 7.60 -0.50 -0.89
N PRO A 69 7.51 0.10 -2.09
CA PRO A 69 7.95 -0.55 -3.32
C PRO A 69 9.43 -0.99 -3.25
N PRO A 70 9.80 -2.18 -3.74
CA PRO A 70 11.20 -2.60 -3.81
C PRO A 70 12.05 -1.67 -4.70
N VAL A 71 12.85 -0.78 -4.07
CA VAL A 71 13.59 0.28 -4.77
C VAL A 71 14.68 -0.26 -5.70
N ASN A 72 15.29 -1.39 -5.35
CA ASN A 72 16.37 -2.02 -6.12
C ASN A 72 15.86 -3.06 -7.13
N PHE A 73 14.54 -3.15 -7.34
CA PHE A 73 13.97 -4.11 -8.28
C PHE A 73 13.84 -3.49 -9.67
N PRO A 74 14.39 -4.11 -10.72
CA PRO A 74 14.48 -3.46 -12.02
C PRO A 74 13.12 -3.43 -12.72
N ALA A 75 12.89 -2.38 -13.50
CA ALA A 75 11.69 -2.26 -14.32
C ALA A 75 11.69 -3.19 -15.55
N ARG A 76 12.85 -3.76 -15.90
CA ARG A 76 13.03 -4.66 -17.04
C ARG A 76 14.02 -5.77 -16.71
N LYS A 77 13.83 -6.93 -17.33
CA LYS A 77 14.80 -8.02 -17.31
C LYS A 77 15.00 -8.61 -18.69
N ARG A 78 16.08 -9.37 -18.86
CA ARG A 78 16.36 -10.14 -20.07
C ARG A 78 16.53 -11.61 -19.68
N ASP A 79 15.98 -12.51 -20.46
CA ASP A 79 16.23 -13.95 -20.27
C ASP A 79 17.48 -14.42 -21.03
N SER A 80 17.80 -15.70 -20.93
CA SER A 80 18.95 -16.32 -21.59
C SER A 80 18.86 -16.31 -23.12
N MET A 81 17.67 -16.13 -23.70
CA MET A 81 17.44 -16.07 -25.15
C MET A 81 17.52 -14.63 -25.68
N GLY A 82 17.77 -13.65 -24.81
CA GLY A 82 17.83 -12.25 -25.19
C GLY A 82 16.48 -11.56 -25.27
N ARG A 83 15.37 -12.21 -24.87
CA ARG A 83 14.04 -11.58 -24.84
C ARG A 83 13.96 -10.58 -23.69
N VAL A 84 13.39 -9.42 -23.94
CA VAL A 84 13.24 -8.35 -22.93
C VAL A 84 11.84 -8.41 -22.35
N TYR A 85 11.72 -8.27 -21.04
CA TYR A 85 10.46 -8.19 -20.33
C TYR A 85 10.40 -6.88 -19.55
N TYR A 86 9.20 -6.31 -19.39
CA TYR A 86 8.95 -5.20 -18.48
C TYR A 86 8.08 -5.65 -17.32
N LEU A 87 8.33 -5.05 -16.15
CA LEU A 87 7.56 -5.30 -14.94
C LEU A 87 6.18 -4.67 -15.10
N VAL A 88 5.13 -5.48 -15.03
CA VAL A 88 3.74 -5.02 -15.05
C VAL A 88 3.35 -4.48 -13.68
N GLY A 89 3.79 -5.17 -12.62
CA GLY A 89 3.51 -4.80 -11.24
C GLY A 89 3.65 -5.98 -10.29
N TRP A 90 3.16 -5.78 -9.07
CA TRP A 90 3.14 -6.77 -8.01
C TRP A 90 1.71 -7.22 -7.75
N PHE A 91 1.53 -8.50 -7.47
CA PHE A 91 0.22 -9.12 -7.32
C PHE A 91 0.13 -9.87 -5.99
N SER A 92 -0.99 -9.77 -5.29
CA SER A 92 -1.24 -10.45 -4.01
C SER A 92 -1.63 -11.92 -4.17
N ASN A 93 -1.62 -12.44 -5.39
CA ASN A 93 -2.01 -13.80 -5.71
C ASN A 93 -1.18 -14.35 -6.89
N GLN A 94 -0.81 -15.62 -6.80
CA GLN A 94 -0.02 -16.33 -7.80
C GLN A 94 -0.69 -16.45 -9.18
N SER A 95 -2.01 -16.25 -9.28
CA SER A 95 -2.71 -16.25 -10.58
C SER A 95 -2.36 -15.06 -11.46
N LEU A 96 -1.73 -14.01 -10.92
CA LEU A 96 -1.28 -12.81 -11.64
C LEU A 96 -2.39 -12.13 -12.46
N ARG A 97 -3.65 -12.28 -12.05
CA ARG A 97 -4.81 -11.63 -12.67
C ARG A 97 -5.00 -10.21 -12.14
N ASP A 98 -5.54 -9.33 -12.98
CA ASP A 98 -5.58 -7.88 -12.72
C ASP A 98 -6.39 -7.51 -11.48
N GLU A 99 -7.33 -8.34 -11.04
CA GLU A 99 -8.06 -8.14 -9.78
C GLU A 99 -7.17 -8.26 -8.52
N TYR A 100 -5.99 -8.85 -8.63
CA TYR A 100 -5.04 -9.03 -7.53
C TYR A 100 -3.84 -8.07 -7.60
N ILE A 101 -3.89 -7.05 -8.47
CA ILE A 101 -2.82 -6.06 -8.54
C ILE A 101 -2.70 -5.32 -7.20
N TRP A 102 -1.48 -5.26 -6.67
CA TRP A 102 -1.17 -4.53 -5.45
C TRP A 102 -0.78 -3.08 -5.78
N LYS A 103 -1.48 -2.14 -5.15
CA LYS A 103 -1.23 -0.70 -5.28
C LYS A 103 -0.54 -0.18 -4.02
N PHE A 104 0.79 -0.06 -4.07
CA PHE A 104 1.60 0.40 -2.93
C PHE A 104 1.14 1.75 -2.33
N GLU A 105 0.53 2.62 -3.15
CA GLU A 105 0.04 3.93 -2.71
C GLU A 105 -1.27 3.87 -1.90
N THR A 106 -2.08 2.83 -2.06
CA THR A 106 -3.44 2.76 -1.48
C THR A 106 -3.68 1.56 -0.60
N ASP A 107 -3.05 0.43 -0.91
CA ASP A 107 -3.36 -0.84 -0.26
C ASP A 107 -2.59 -0.97 1.06
N THR A 108 -3.22 -1.63 2.03
CA THR A 108 -2.73 -1.76 3.41
C THR A 108 -2.65 -3.23 3.83
N VAL A 109 -1.70 -3.53 4.71
CA VAL A 109 -1.42 -4.89 5.18
C VAL A 109 -2.22 -5.20 6.45
N HIS A 110 -2.93 -6.32 6.44
CA HIS A 110 -3.75 -6.80 7.59
C HIS A 110 -3.47 -8.26 7.97
N GLN A 111 -2.52 -8.90 7.29
CA GLN A 111 -2.05 -10.25 7.56
C GLN A 111 -0.69 -10.47 6.89
N ASN A 112 0.00 -11.54 7.27
CA ASN A 112 1.16 -12.00 6.51
C ASN A 112 0.73 -12.26 5.07
N MET A 113 1.50 -11.76 4.11
CA MET A 113 1.12 -11.86 2.72
C MET A 113 2.34 -11.96 1.80
N GLU A 114 2.05 -12.31 0.56
CA GLU A 114 3.03 -12.55 -0.47
C GLU A 114 2.71 -11.66 -1.66
N LEU A 115 3.74 -11.04 -2.25
CA LEU A 115 3.63 -10.23 -3.45
C LEU A 115 4.45 -10.87 -4.56
N TYR A 116 3.83 -11.09 -5.72
CA TYR A 116 4.41 -11.77 -6.86
C TYR A 116 4.67 -10.78 -8.00
N ALA A 117 5.89 -10.76 -8.52
CA ALA A 117 6.23 -9.90 -9.67
C ALA A 117 5.64 -10.48 -10.97
N LYS A 118 4.83 -9.69 -11.68
CA LYS A 118 4.31 -10.03 -13.02
C LYS A 118 5.14 -9.34 -14.09
N TRP A 119 5.54 -10.10 -15.12
CA TRP A 119 6.36 -9.62 -16.22
C TRP A 119 5.65 -9.88 -17.55
N THR A 120 5.74 -8.92 -18.47
CA THR A 120 5.23 -9.08 -19.84
C THR A 120 6.37 -8.92 -20.84
N LEU A 121 6.36 -9.77 -21.88
CA LEU A 121 7.32 -9.71 -22.97
C LEU A 121 7.20 -8.35 -23.67
N LEU A 122 8.33 -7.67 -23.85
CA LEU A 122 8.43 -6.52 -24.72
C LEU A 122 8.58 -7.05 -26.15
N GLU A 123 7.46 -7.13 -26.87
CA GLU A 123 7.49 -7.46 -28.29
C GLU A 123 8.09 -6.28 -29.04
N ASN A 124 9.21 -6.52 -29.72
CA ASN A 124 9.71 -5.57 -30.70
C ASN A 124 8.77 -5.64 -31.91
N GLN A 125 8.06 -4.55 -32.20
CA GLN A 125 7.36 -4.42 -33.47
C GLN A 125 8.42 -4.32 -34.57
N ASN A 126 8.73 -5.46 -35.17
CA ASN A 126 9.56 -5.54 -36.37
C ASN A 126 8.78 -5.04 -37.59
#